data_AF-A0A438VDW2-F1
#
_entry.id   AF-A0A438VDW2-F1
#
_cell.length_a   1.000
_cell.length_b   1.000
_cell.length_c   1.000
_cell.angle_alpha   90.00
_cell.angle_beta   90.00
_cell.angle_gamma   90.00
#
_symmetry.space_group_name_H-M   'P 1'
#
loop_
_entity.id
_entity.type
_entity.pdbx_description
1 polymer ?
#
loop_
_entity_poly.entity_id
_entity_poly.type
_entity_poly.pdbx_seq_one_letter_code
_entity_poly.pdbx_strand_id
1 'polypeptide(L)' 'MDDTIFSAREVIKTHTTHTSTFKALNSGAIGSVYYGKVRYYMQPLRKHTTESEFSILELKTPLPKVDIIYTHAGMTP' A
#
# COMPACT_ATOMS: atom_id res chain seq x y z
N MET A 1 -0.96 -9.99 -5.88
CA MET A 1 -1.46 -11.16 -5.13
C MET A 1 -2.77 -11.58 -5.75
N ASP A 2 -3.08 -12.88 -5.76
CA ASP A 2 -4.34 -13.40 -6.32
C ASP A 2 -4.56 -12.86 -7.75
N ASP A 3 -3.56 -13.11 -8.60
CA ASP A 3 -3.52 -12.71 -10.01
C ASP A 3 -3.67 -11.21 -10.30
N THR A 4 -3.53 -10.36 -9.27
CA THR A 4 -3.73 -8.92 -9.36
C THR A 4 -2.46 -8.14 -9.03
N ILE A 5 -2.22 -7.03 -9.75
CA ILE A 5 -1.08 -6.13 -9.57
C ILE A 5 -1.57 -4.83 -8.94
N PHE A 6 -0.93 -4.43 -7.85
CA PHE A 6 -1.32 -3.24 -7.10
C PHE A 6 -0.15 -2.26 -6.99
N SER A 7 -0.47 -0.99 -6.83
CA SER A 7 0.50 0.01 -6.38
C SER A 7 0.67 -0.08 -4.86
N ALA A 8 1.90 0.11 -4.37
CA ALA A 8 2.21 -0.04 -2.95
C ALA A 8 1.44 0.96 -2.06
N ARG A 9 1.16 2.17 -2.58
CA ARG A 9 0.41 3.19 -1.86
C ARG A 9 -1.05 2.80 -1.57
N GLU A 10 -1.69 2.11 -2.51
CA GLU A 10 -3.14 1.90 -2.46
C GLU A 10 -3.54 0.56 -1.84
N VAL A 11 -2.63 -0.41 -1.82
CA VAL A 11 -2.95 -1.79 -1.42
C VAL A 11 -3.03 -1.95 0.10
N ILE A 12 -4.08 -2.59 0.58
CA ILE A 12 -4.31 -2.88 2.01
C ILE A 12 -4.77 -4.34 2.15
N LYS A 13 -4.34 -5.02 3.22
CA LYS A 13 -4.87 -6.32 3.63
C LYS A 13 -6.23 -6.11 4.31
N THR A 14 -7.32 -6.51 3.64
CA THR A 14 -8.69 -6.19 4.09
C THR A 14 -9.37 -7.31 4.87
N HIS A 15 -8.87 -8.54 4.78
CA HIS A 15 -9.44 -9.71 5.42
C HIS A 15 -8.37 -10.55 6.14
N THR A 16 -8.74 -11.19 7.25
CA THR A 16 -7.84 -12.00 8.07
C THR A 16 -7.40 -13.30 7.40
N THR A 17 -8.33 -14.03 6.77
CA THR A 17 -8.10 -15.38 6.21
C THR A 17 -8.16 -15.52 4.68
N HIS A 18 -8.91 -14.69 3.96
CA HIS A 18 -9.07 -14.85 2.50
C HIS A 18 -7.74 -14.70 1.76
N THR A 19 -7.50 -15.55 0.76
CA THR A 19 -6.35 -15.43 -0.15
C THR A 19 -6.44 -14.16 -1.00
N SER A 20 -7.65 -13.73 -1.36
CA SER A 20 -7.97 -12.49 -2.08
C SER A 20 -8.04 -11.23 -1.19
N THR A 21 -7.30 -11.23 -0.08
CA THR A 21 -7.39 -10.18 0.96
C THR A 21 -6.80 -8.83 0.57
N PHE A 22 -5.80 -8.80 -0.31
CA PHE A 22 -5.18 -7.55 -0.74
C PHE A 22 -6.09 -6.85 -1.75
N LYS A 23 -6.51 -5.64 -1.41
CA LYS A 23 -7.36 -4.80 -2.24
C LYS A 23 -6.87 -3.36 -2.21
N ALA A 24 -7.14 -2.63 -3.28
CA ALA A 24 -6.94 -1.19 -3.37
C ALA A 24 -8.30 -0.51 -3.38
N LEU A 25 -8.84 -0.22 -2.19
CA LEU A 25 -10.24 0.18 -2.02
C LEU A 25 -10.57 1.55 -2.64
N ASN A 26 -9.57 2.43 -2.76
CA ASN A 26 -9.77 3.79 -3.28
C ASN A 26 -9.57 3.87 -4.80
N SER A 27 -8.46 3.32 -5.30
CA SER A 27 -8.01 3.55 -6.69
C SER A 27 -8.06 2.30 -7.57
N GLY A 28 -8.38 1.13 -7.01
CA GLY A 28 -8.37 -0.13 -7.74
C GLY A 28 -6.96 -0.68 -8.03
N ALA A 29 -6.93 -1.87 -8.62
CA ALA A 29 -5.70 -2.51 -9.07
C ALA A 29 -5.14 -1.81 -10.32
N ILE A 30 -3.81 -1.77 -10.45
CA ILE A 30 -3.16 -1.16 -11.62
C ILE A 30 -2.99 -2.13 -12.79
N GLY A 31 -3.15 -3.43 -12.54
CA GLY A 31 -2.95 -4.48 -13.53
C GLY A 31 -3.40 -5.85 -13.05
N SER A 32 -3.22 -6.84 -13.92
CA SER A 32 -3.50 -8.25 -13.70
C SER A 32 -2.35 -9.11 -14.20
N VAL A 33 -2.10 -10.24 -13.55
CA VAL A 33 -1.17 -11.28 -13.97
C VAL A 33 -1.89 -12.63 -13.91
N TYR A 34 -2.13 -13.26 -15.05
CA TYR A 34 -2.83 -14.54 -15.11
C TYR A 34 -1.93 -15.59 -15.75
N TYR A 35 -1.58 -16.64 -14.99
CA TYR A 35 -0.60 -17.67 -15.41
C TYR A 35 0.66 -17.07 -16.06
N GLY A 36 1.22 -16.03 -15.43
CA GLY A 36 2.43 -15.34 -15.92
C GLY A 36 2.19 -14.28 -17.00
N LYS A 37 0.98 -14.17 -17.56
CA LYS A 37 0.66 -13.12 -18.55
C LYS A 37 0.26 -11.81 -17.86
N VAL A 38 1.14 -10.82 -17.94
CA VAL A 38 0.99 -9.50 -17.32
C VAL A 38 0.23 -8.53 -18.24
N ARG A 39 -0.69 -7.76 -17.67
CA ARG A 39 -1.36 -6.60 -18.30
C ARG A 39 -1.47 -5.46 -17.30
N TYR A 40 -1.08 -4.27 -17.72
CA TYR A 40 -1.27 -3.02 -16.97
C TYR A 40 -2.38 -2.19 -17.60
N TYR A 41 -3.17 -1.55 -16.74
CA TYR A 41 -4.28 -0.68 -17.14
C TYR A 41 -4.13 0.75 -16.60
N MET A 42 -3.42 0.92 -15.48
CA MET A 42 -3.25 2.21 -14.80
C MET A 42 -1.79 2.43 -14.38
N GLN A 43 -1.42 3.70 -14.23
CA GLN A 43 -0.14 4.12 -13.65
C GLN A 43 -0.38 5.01 -12.42
N PRO A 44 0.30 4.78 -11.29
CA PRO A 44 0.20 5.67 -10.12
C PRO A 44 0.74 7.06 -10.44
N LEU A 45 0.01 8.11 -10.06
CA LEU A 45 0.39 9.51 -10.32
C LEU A 45 1.03 10.22 -9.12
N ARG A 46 1.05 9.57 -7.95
CA ARG A 46 1.71 10.10 -6.75
C ARG A 46 3.21 9.80 -6.83
N LYS A 47 4.05 10.77 -6.43
CA LYS A 47 5.52 10.63 -6.39
C LYS A 47 5.93 9.32 -5.71
N HIS A 48 6.81 8.57 -6.37
CA HIS A 48 7.38 7.33 -5.86
C HIS A 48 8.79 7.13 -6.40
N THR A 49 9.56 6.24 -5.78
CA THR A 49 10.89 5.82 -6.26
C THR A 49 11.81 7.01 -6.55
N THR A 50 12.22 7.22 -7.80
CA THR A 50 13.12 8.28 -8.25
C THR A 50 12.58 9.70 -8.10
N GLU A 51 11.27 9.87 -7.94
CA GLU A 51 10.63 11.17 -7.73
C GLU A 51 10.43 11.50 -6.23
N SER A 52 10.80 10.57 -5.35
CA SER A 52 10.74 10.77 -3.89
C SER A 52 11.85 11.70 -3.42
N GLU A 53 11.53 12.61 -2.50
CA GLU A 53 12.53 13.38 -1.76
C GLU A 53 13.22 12.55 -0.66
N PHE A 54 12.61 11.44 -0.24
CA PHE A 54 13.17 10.57 0.80
C PHE A 54 14.14 9.56 0.21
N SER A 55 15.36 9.54 0.74
CA SER A 55 16.40 8.54 0.48
C SER A 55 16.84 7.86 1.78
N ILE A 56 17.00 6.54 1.78
CA ILE A 56 17.44 5.78 2.97
C ILE A 56 18.87 6.13 3.41
N LEU A 57 19.70 6.64 2.50
CA LEU A 57 21.08 7.06 2.81
C LEU A 57 21.11 8.31 3.70
N GLU A 58 20.02 9.08 3.68
CA GLU A 58 19.87 10.31 4.49
C GLU A 58 19.16 10.03 5.82
N LEU A 59 18.57 8.84 5.98
CA LEU A 59 17.82 8.46 7.18
C LEU A 59 18.76 7.91 8.25
N LYS A 60 18.62 8.43 9.47
CA LYS A 60 19.27 7.90 10.68
C LYS A 60 18.32 6.97 11.41
N THR A 61 18.84 5.84 11.89
CA THR A 61 18.10 4.94 12.79
C THR A 61 18.43 5.27 14.25
N PRO A 62 17.45 5.37 15.15
CA PRO A 62 16.02 5.15 14.92
C PRO A 62 15.34 6.31 14.18
N LEU A 63 14.29 5.99 13.41
CA LEU A 63 13.41 7.00 12.84
C LEU A 63 12.66 7.75 13.96
N PRO A 64 12.18 8.98 13.72
CA PRO A 64 11.34 9.69 14.66
C PRO A 64 10.16 8.82 15.13
N LYS A 65 9.90 8.79 16.44
CA LYS A 65 8.82 8.00 17.03
C LYS A 65 7.46 8.56 16.59
N VAL A 66 6.62 7.70 16.02
CA VAL A 66 5.24 8.01 15.63
C VAL A 66 4.35 6.87 16.14
N ASP A 67 3.36 7.22 16.96
CA ASP A 67 2.42 6.26 17.56
C ASP A 67 1.08 6.26 16.80
N ILE A 68 0.34 5.16 16.86
CA ILE A 68 -1.00 5.01 16.26
C ILE A 68 -2.02 4.87 17.40
N ILE A 69 -2.92 5.85 17.52
CA ILE A 69 -3.99 5.86 18.54
C ILE A 69 -5.32 5.56 17.85
N TYR A 70 -6.04 4.57 18.36
CA TYR A 70 -7.37 4.18 17.85
C TYR A 70 -8.48 4.92 18.61
N THR A 71 -9.53 5.33 17.91
CA THR A 71 -10.64 6.08 18.49
C THR A 71 -11.94 5.27 18.50
N HIS A 72 -12.74 5.42 19.55
CA HIS A 72 -14.07 4.79 19.70
C HIS A 72 -14.92 5.55 20.74
N ALA A 73 -16.20 5.20 20.87
CA ALA A 73 -17.07 5.80 21.89
C ALA A 73 -16.51 5.56 23.30
N GLY A 74 -16.49 6.62 24.13
CA GLY A 74 -15.94 6.57 25.49
C GLY A 74 -14.41 6.62 25.58
N MET A 75 -13.69 6.90 24.49
CA MET A 75 -12.23 7.05 24.55
C MET A 75 -11.80 8.20 25.47
N THR A 76 -10.67 8.03 26.14
CA THR A 76 -9.97 9.07 26.89
C THR A 76 -8.62 9.37 26.24
N PRO A 77 -8.12 10.61 26.34
CA PRO A 77 -6.77 10.97 25.88
C PRO A 77 -5.67 10.15 26.55
#